data_AF-A0A377F7S9-F1
#
_entry.id   AF-A0A377F7S9-F1
#
_cell.length_a   1.000
_cell.length_b   1.000
_cell.length_c   1.000
_cell.angle_alpha   90.00
_cell.angle_beta   90.00
_cell.angle_gamma   90.00
#
_symmetry.space_group_name_H-M   'P 1'
#
loop_
_entity.id
_entity.type
_entity.pdbx_description
1 polymer ?
#
loop_
_entity_poly.entity_id
_entity_poly.type
_entity_poly.pdbx_seq_one_letter_code
_entity_poly.pdbx_strand_id
1 'polypeptide(L)'
;MAGADESVTFARLRYPGLQWTRYGDAFTQPEQRALLFKRAAAAQQAGLKLIVGLNADPEFFMHQKQSSAALESYLNRLLAADLQQARLWSAAPGVTPDGWYISAEIDDLNWRSEAARQPLLTWLNNEQRLISDVSAKPVYISSFFAGNMSPDGYRQLLEHVKATGVNVWVQDGSGVDKLTAEQRERYLQASADCQSSAPASGIVYELFVAGKGKTFTAKPKPDAEIASLLAKRSSCGKDTLYFSLRYLPVAHGILEY
;
A
#
# COMPACT_ATOMS: atom_id res chain seq x y z
N MET A 1 15.25 5.51 -18.94
CA MET A 1 14.44 6.72 -18.70
C MET A 1 12.99 6.28 -18.58
N ALA A 2 12.58 5.92 -17.37
CA ALA A 2 11.18 5.64 -17.06
C ALA A 2 10.55 6.98 -16.64
N GLY A 3 9.47 7.37 -17.31
CA GLY A 3 8.77 8.63 -17.06
C GLY A 3 8.15 8.62 -15.67
N ALA A 4 8.43 9.67 -14.90
CA ALA A 4 7.90 9.90 -13.57
C ALA A 4 6.43 10.36 -13.60
N ASP A 5 5.53 9.56 -14.19
CA ASP A 5 4.08 9.82 -14.20
C ASP A 5 3.29 8.72 -13.44
N GLU A 6 3.90 8.16 -12.40
CA GLU A 6 3.36 7.01 -11.64
C GLU A 6 2.70 7.42 -10.31
N SER A 7 1.99 8.54 -10.23
CA SER A 7 1.24 8.91 -9.02
C SER A 7 -0.22 8.44 -9.13
N VAL A 8 -0.53 7.15 -8.93
CA VAL A 8 -1.93 6.66 -8.99
C VAL A 8 -2.32 5.81 -7.77
N THR A 9 -2.83 6.52 -6.78
CA THR A 9 -4.13 6.33 -6.12
C THR A 9 -4.77 4.94 -6.03
N PHE A 10 -4.95 4.45 -4.80
CA PHE A 10 -5.93 3.42 -4.41
C PHE A 10 -7.35 4.04 -4.42
N ALA A 11 -8.42 3.41 -4.92
CA ALA A 11 -9.77 3.80 -4.47
C ALA A 11 -10.86 2.74 -4.69
N ARG A 12 -11.62 2.48 -3.62
CA ARG A 12 -13.08 2.22 -3.73
C ARG A 12 -13.76 3.58 -3.83
N LEU A 13 -15.01 3.63 -4.33
CA LEU A 13 -15.90 4.79 -4.55
C LEU A 13 -16.07 5.83 -3.40
N ARG A 14 -15.11 6.00 -2.49
CA ARG A 14 -14.99 7.05 -1.47
C ARG A 14 -13.55 7.45 -1.07
N TYR A 15 -12.48 6.84 -1.61
CA TYR A 15 -11.11 7.05 -1.09
C TYR A 15 -10.02 7.03 -2.17
N PRO A 16 -9.63 8.14 -2.80
CA PRO A 16 -8.39 8.23 -3.55
C PRO A 16 -7.19 8.26 -2.58
N GLY A 17 -6.38 7.21 -2.59
CA GLY A 17 -5.05 7.22 -2.01
C GLY A 17 -4.08 8.00 -2.89
N LEU A 18 -2.86 8.20 -2.45
CA LEU A 18 -1.75 8.57 -3.33
C LEU A 18 -0.68 7.54 -3.01
N GLN A 19 -0.34 6.63 -3.94
CA GLN A 19 0.48 5.46 -3.58
C GLN A 19 1.84 5.86 -3.00
N TRP A 20 2.42 6.94 -3.50
CA TRP A 20 3.62 7.58 -2.98
C TRP A 20 3.63 9.06 -3.36
N THR A 21 4.21 9.89 -2.49
CA THR A 21 4.41 11.32 -2.76
C THR A 21 5.82 11.64 -3.21
N ARG A 22 6.71 10.64 -3.13
CA ARG A 22 8.08 10.63 -3.64
C ARG A 22 8.44 9.20 -4.04
N TYR A 23 9.02 9.02 -5.22
CA TYR A 23 9.50 7.71 -5.69
C TYR A 23 10.92 7.87 -6.20
N GLY A 24 11.91 7.45 -5.40
CA GLY A 24 13.32 7.78 -5.65
C GLY A 24 13.52 9.29 -5.87
N ASP A 25 13.87 9.67 -7.10
CA ASP A 25 14.08 11.07 -7.51
C ASP A 25 12.84 11.77 -8.09
N ALA A 26 11.76 11.03 -8.32
CA ALA A 26 10.49 11.59 -8.78
C ALA A 26 9.78 12.38 -7.68
N PHE A 27 9.07 13.44 -8.08
CA PHE A 27 8.31 14.34 -7.19
C PHE A 27 9.18 15.05 -6.14
N THR A 28 10.47 15.21 -6.41
CA THR A 28 11.40 15.99 -5.57
C THR A 28 11.29 17.48 -5.85
N GLN A 29 10.90 17.88 -7.06
CA GLN A 29 10.81 19.28 -7.47
C GLN A 29 9.51 19.96 -6.96
N PRO A 30 9.55 21.25 -6.57
CA PRO A 30 8.37 21.96 -6.07
C PRO A 30 7.18 21.95 -7.02
N GLU A 31 7.41 22.10 -8.33
CA GLU A 31 6.35 22.13 -9.35
C GLU A 31 5.61 20.80 -9.46
N GLN A 32 6.36 19.69 -9.45
CA GLN A 32 5.80 18.33 -9.46
C GLN A 32 4.95 18.09 -8.20
N ARG A 33 5.42 18.55 -7.03
CA ARG A 33 4.67 18.46 -5.77
C ARG A 33 3.42 19.33 -5.77
N ALA A 34 3.48 20.53 -6.34
CA ALA A 34 2.33 21.43 -6.44
C ALA A 34 1.20 20.79 -7.25
N LEU A 35 1.52 20.05 -8.31
CA LEU A 35 0.52 19.28 -9.08
C LEU A 35 -0.14 18.19 -8.22
N LEU A 36 0.64 17.46 -7.42
CA LEU A 36 0.09 16.46 -6.49
C LEU A 36 -0.84 17.09 -5.45
N PHE A 37 -0.45 18.22 -4.86
CA PHE A 37 -1.31 18.94 -3.91
C PHE A 37 -2.62 19.40 -4.55
N LYS A 38 -2.57 19.92 -5.78
CA LYS A 38 -3.77 20.33 -6.51
C LYS A 38 -4.72 19.15 -6.76
N ARG A 39 -4.19 17.99 -7.17
CA ARG A 39 -4.97 16.76 -7.37
C ARG A 39 -5.59 16.27 -6.06
N ALA A 40 -4.81 16.27 -4.98
CA ALA A 40 -5.27 15.90 -3.64
C ALA A 40 -6.39 16.83 -3.13
N ALA A 41 -6.21 18.14 -3.23
CA ALA A 41 -7.23 19.13 -2.84
C ALA A 41 -8.53 18.96 -3.64
N ALA A 42 -8.45 18.73 -4.96
CA ALA A 42 -9.62 18.48 -5.80
C ALA A 42 -10.36 17.20 -5.39
N ALA A 43 -9.64 16.13 -5.05
CA ALA A 43 -10.24 14.90 -4.53
C ALA A 43 -10.99 15.12 -3.22
N GLN A 44 -10.43 15.91 -2.29
CA GLN A 44 -11.10 16.23 -1.03
C GLN A 44 -12.29 17.15 -1.21
N GLN A 45 -12.22 18.12 -2.13
CA GLN A 45 -13.36 18.96 -2.52
C GLN A 45 -14.50 18.15 -3.13
N ALA A 46 -14.19 17.03 -3.80
CA ALA A 46 -15.18 16.07 -4.28
C ALA A 46 -15.75 15.15 -3.17
N GLY A 47 -15.42 15.41 -1.89
CA GLY A 47 -15.92 14.66 -0.74
C GLY A 47 -15.24 13.30 -0.53
N LEU A 48 -14.09 13.10 -1.17
CA LEU A 48 -13.33 11.87 -1.02
C LEU A 48 -12.32 11.99 0.11
N LYS A 49 -12.11 10.90 0.86
CA LYS A 49 -11.05 10.88 1.86
C LYS A 49 -9.69 10.60 1.24
N LEU A 50 -8.67 11.24 1.75
CA LEU A 50 -7.31 11.21 1.19
C LEU A 50 -6.35 10.43 2.09
N ILE A 51 -5.87 9.27 1.62
CA ILE A 51 -4.76 8.56 2.27
C ILE A 51 -3.47 8.88 1.50
N VAL A 52 -2.50 9.50 2.17
CA VAL A 52 -1.28 9.98 1.54
C VAL A 52 -0.16 8.97 1.72
N GLY A 53 0.30 8.39 0.62
CA GLY A 53 1.48 7.53 0.58
C GLY A 53 2.76 8.32 0.80
N LEU A 54 3.68 7.77 1.57
CA LEU A 54 4.89 8.45 1.99
C LEU A 54 6.00 8.25 0.95
N ASN A 55 7.25 8.13 1.40
CA ASN A 55 8.39 7.92 0.53
C ASN A 55 8.38 6.47 0.01
N ALA A 56 8.51 6.30 -1.30
CA ALA A 56 8.75 5.02 -1.93
C ALA A 56 10.21 4.92 -2.38
N ASP A 57 10.93 3.95 -1.81
CA ASP A 57 12.25 3.57 -2.28
C ASP A 57 12.12 2.46 -3.35
N PRO A 58 12.50 2.71 -4.63
CA PRO A 58 12.46 1.70 -5.67
C PRO A 58 13.34 0.46 -5.38
N GLU A 59 14.33 0.60 -4.49
CA GLU A 59 15.27 -0.46 -4.14
C GLU A 59 14.87 -1.19 -2.84
N PHE A 60 13.71 -0.92 -2.25
CA PHE A 60 13.26 -1.53 -1.00
C PHE A 60 13.34 -3.07 -1.00
N PHE A 61 12.85 -3.72 -2.07
CA PHE A 61 12.89 -5.19 -2.18
C PHE A 61 14.31 -5.76 -2.27
N MET A 62 15.31 -4.96 -2.66
CA MET A 62 16.71 -5.34 -2.61
C MET A 62 17.28 -5.13 -1.20
N HIS A 63 16.98 -3.99 -0.59
CA HIS A 63 17.47 -3.65 0.76
C HIS A 63 16.91 -4.55 1.86
N GLN A 64 15.67 -5.01 1.75
CA GLN A 64 15.09 -5.92 2.76
C GLN A 64 15.79 -7.29 2.86
N LYS A 65 16.64 -7.65 1.90
CA LYS A 65 17.41 -8.90 1.87
C LYS A 65 18.79 -8.77 2.53
N GLN A 66 19.13 -7.60 3.04
CA GLN A 66 20.42 -7.33 3.69
C GLN A 66 20.50 -8.02 5.07
N SER A 67 21.69 -8.02 5.66
CA SER A 67 21.88 -8.49 7.05
C SER A 67 21.10 -7.62 8.04
N SER A 68 20.77 -8.15 9.22
CA SER A 68 19.95 -7.42 10.23
C SER A 68 20.49 -6.01 10.52
N ALA A 69 21.79 -5.87 10.77
CA ALA A 69 22.40 -4.57 11.08
C ALA A 69 22.30 -3.57 9.91
N ALA A 70 22.49 -4.05 8.67
CA ALA A 70 22.36 -3.19 7.49
C ALA A 70 20.89 -2.82 7.23
N LEU A 71 19.97 -3.78 7.44
CA LEU A 71 18.53 -3.59 7.33
C LEU A 71 18.02 -2.55 8.34
N GLU A 72 18.42 -2.64 9.60
CA GLU A 72 18.06 -1.66 10.64
C GLU A 72 18.53 -0.25 10.27
N SER A 73 19.77 -0.11 9.82
CA SER A 73 20.31 1.16 9.35
C SER A 73 19.52 1.72 8.16
N TYR A 74 19.13 0.85 7.23
CA TYR A 74 18.30 1.21 6.08
C TYR A 74 16.89 1.65 6.49
N LEU A 75 16.20 0.87 7.32
CA LEU A 75 14.84 1.20 7.79
C LEU A 75 14.80 2.52 8.59
N ASN A 76 15.86 2.84 9.35
CA ASN A 76 15.97 4.13 10.02
C ASN A 76 16.08 5.32 9.03
N ARG A 77 16.74 5.13 7.88
CA ARG A 77 16.77 6.15 6.82
C ARG A 77 15.42 6.28 6.13
N LEU A 78 14.75 5.14 5.87
CA LEU A 78 13.42 5.12 5.29
C LEU A 78 12.41 5.88 6.17
N LEU A 79 12.44 5.63 7.48
CA LEU A 79 11.67 6.36 8.48
C LEU A 79 11.90 7.87 8.46
N ALA A 80 13.15 8.31 8.36
CA ALA A 80 13.45 9.73 8.26
C ALA A 80 12.84 10.36 6.99
N ALA A 81 12.84 9.63 5.88
CA ALA A 81 12.25 10.07 4.62
C ALA A 81 10.71 10.10 4.69
N ASP A 82 10.09 9.09 5.30
CA ASP A 82 8.66 9.00 5.52
C ASP A 82 8.15 10.14 6.40
N LEU A 83 8.84 10.44 7.51
CA LEU A 83 8.52 11.59 8.37
C LEU A 83 8.66 12.93 7.65
N GLN A 84 9.62 13.06 6.73
CA GLN A 84 9.75 14.26 5.92
C GLN A 84 8.52 14.45 5.01
N GLN A 85 8.02 13.37 4.40
CA GLN A 85 6.80 13.43 3.60
C GLN A 85 5.58 13.74 4.45
N ALA A 86 5.42 13.08 5.60
CA ALA A 86 4.30 13.32 6.52
C ALA A 86 4.24 14.80 6.96
N ARG A 87 5.37 15.40 7.35
CA ARG A 87 5.44 16.82 7.72
C ARG A 87 5.12 17.75 6.55
N LEU A 88 5.69 17.48 5.37
CA LEU A 88 5.45 18.27 4.17
C LEU A 88 3.96 18.31 3.81
N TRP A 89 3.31 17.14 3.81
CA TRP A 89 1.91 17.01 3.43
C TRP A 89 0.94 17.49 4.52
N SER A 90 1.34 17.43 5.79
CA SER A 90 0.56 18.02 6.88
C SER A 90 0.56 19.55 6.84
N ALA A 91 1.62 20.15 6.29
CA ALA A 91 1.75 21.59 6.12
C ALA A 91 1.22 22.11 4.76
N ALA A 92 0.78 21.21 3.87
CA ALA A 92 0.35 21.57 2.52
C ALA A 92 -1.01 22.33 2.54
N PRO A 93 -1.08 23.56 2.03
CA PRO A 93 -2.33 24.33 2.05
C PRO A 93 -3.45 23.66 1.25
N GLY A 94 -4.66 23.62 1.82
CA GLY A 94 -5.85 23.07 1.15
C GLY A 94 -5.89 21.54 1.07
N VAL A 95 -4.94 20.85 1.72
CA VAL A 95 -4.92 19.39 1.83
C VAL A 95 -5.03 19.02 3.31
N THR A 96 -5.79 17.99 3.63
CA THR A 96 -5.93 17.47 5.00
C THR A 96 -5.93 15.95 4.97
N PRO A 97 -4.78 15.29 5.13
CA PRO A 97 -4.70 13.84 5.08
C PRO A 97 -5.66 13.17 6.07
N ASP A 98 -6.39 12.15 5.60
CA ASP A 98 -7.23 11.28 6.42
C ASP A 98 -6.46 10.08 6.98
N GLY A 99 -5.25 9.85 6.47
CA GLY A 99 -4.34 8.80 6.91
C GLY A 99 -3.05 8.82 6.08
N TRP A 100 -2.10 8.00 6.52
CA TRP A 100 -0.78 7.86 5.91
C TRP A 100 -0.58 6.44 5.41
N TYR A 101 0.09 6.27 4.29
CA TYR A 101 0.41 4.96 3.73
C TYR A 101 1.92 4.78 3.60
N ILE A 102 2.47 3.81 4.33
CA ILE A 102 3.86 3.39 4.19
C ILE A 102 3.98 2.63 2.87
N SER A 103 4.82 3.13 1.97
CA SER A 103 4.91 2.63 0.60
C SER A 103 5.66 1.30 0.49
N ALA A 104 6.51 0.99 1.47
CA ALA A 104 7.20 -0.28 1.58
C ALA A 104 6.21 -1.41 1.90
N GLU A 105 6.22 -2.48 1.11
CA GLU A 105 5.25 -3.57 1.20
C GLU A 105 5.82 -4.79 1.93
N ILE A 106 4.98 -5.46 2.73
CA ILE A 106 5.39 -6.66 3.48
C ILE A 106 5.03 -7.92 2.69
N ASP A 107 6.02 -8.74 2.35
CA ASP A 107 5.82 -10.01 1.65
C ASP A 107 5.90 -11.25 2.55
N ASP A 108 5.37 -12.38 2.05
CA ASP A 108 5.38 -13.65 2.77
C ASP A 108 6.68 -14.46 2.64
N LEU A 109 7.73 -13.93 2.00
CA LEU A 109 9.00 -14.62 1.74
C LEU A 109 10.14 -14.15 2.66
N ASN A 110 10.36 -12.84 2.73
CA ASN A 110 11.51 -12.24 3.39
C ASN A 110 11.27 -12.07 4.89
N TRP A 111 10.01 -11.96 5.31
CA TRP A 111 9.61 -11.73 6.71
C TRP A 111 9.14 -13.02 7.40
N ARG A 112 9.62 -14.19 6.96
CA ARG A 112 9.16 -15.50 7.44
C ARG A 112 9.66 -15.87 8.83
N SER A 113 10.94 -15.62 9.11
CA SER A 113 11.54 -15.96 10.40
C SER A 113 11.30 -14.85 11.41
N GLU A 114 11.17 -15.22 12.69
CA GLU A 114 11.04 -14.25 13.78
C GLU A 114 12.24 -13.28 13.83
N ALA A 115 13.45 -13.79 13.61
CA ALA A 115 14.66 -12.98 13.54
C ALA A 115 14.59 -11.90 12.43
N ALA A 116 14.07 -12.25 11.24
CA ALA A 116 13.89 -11.27 10.16
C ALA A 116 12.76 -10.27 10.46
N ARG A 117 11.75 -10.67 11.23
CA ARG A 117 10.62 -9.79 11.59
C ARG A 117 11.00 -8.73 12.62
N GLN A 118 11.95 -9.01 13.52
CA GLN A 118 12.23 -8.10 14.63
C GLN A 118 12.62 -6.67 14.19
N PRO A 119 13.51 -6.47 13.19
CA PRO A 119 13.79 -5.14 12.65
C PRO A 119 12.56 -4.47 12.02
N LEU A 120 11.76 -5.21 11.26
CA LEU A 120 10.52 -4.73 10.64
C LEU A 120 9.54 -4.21 11.71
N LEU A 121 9.27 -5.01 12.75
CA LEU A 121 8.32 -4.64 13.79
C LEU A 121 8.80 -3.42 14.60
N THR A 122 10.11 -3.33 14.84
CA THR A 122 10.71 -2.18 15.53
C THR A 122 10.59 -0.91 14.70
N TRP A 123 10.85 -1.00 13.39
CA TRP A 123 10.69 0.11 12.46
C TRP A 123 9.23 0.56 12.38
N LEU A 124 8.27 -0.35 12.21
CA LEU A 124 6.84 -0.01 12.12
C LEU A 124 6.28 0.62 13.39
N ASN A 125 6.74 0.17 14.56
CA ASN A 125 6.37 0.82 15.82
C ASN A 125 6.89 2.26 15.89
N ASN A 126 8.12 2.51 15.40
CA ASN A 126 8.67 3.85 15.33
C ASN A 126 7.99 4.72 14.26
N GLU A 127 7.64 4.17 13.10
CA GLU A 127 6.81 4.83 12.08
C GLU A 127 5.50 5.30 12.68
N GLN A 128 4.76 4.37 13.29
CA GLN A 128 3.46 4.67 13.88
C GLN A 128 3.57 5.79 14.92
N ARG A 129 4.52 5.69 15.84
CA ARG A 129 4.72 6.67 16.91
C ARG A 129 5.09 8.05 16.36
N LEU A 130 6.12 8.12 15.53
CA LEU A 130 6.67 9.40 15.07
C LEU A 130 5.77 10.09 14.02
N ILE A 131 5.05 9.33 13.20
CA ILE A 131 4.04 9.90 12.30
C ILE A 131 2.85 10.41 13.12
N SER A 132 2.44 9.69 14.17
CA SER A 132 1.35 10.14 15.06
C SER A 132 1.68 11.46 15.77
N ASP A 133 2.96 11.72 16.08
CA ASP A 133 3.43 13.00 16.63
C ASP A 133 3.29 14.16 15.61
N VAL A 134 3.33 13.86 14.31
CA VAL A 134 3.09 14.84 13.23
C VAL A 134 1.59 15.05 13.00
N SER A 135 0.82 13.97 13.00
CA SER A 135 -0.62 13.98 12.77
C SER A 135 -1.26 12.72 13.34
N ALA A 136 -2.28 12.88 14.19
CA ALA A 136 -2.99 11.79 14.87
C ALA A 136 -3.93 10.98 13.93
N LYS A 137 -3.54 10.83 12.66
CA LYS A 137 -4.27 10.10 11.62
C LYS A 137 -3.76 8.66 11.54
N PRO A 138 -4.61 7.70 11.16
CA PRO A 138 -4.21 6.29 11.03
C PRO A 138 -3.07 6.11 10.01
N VAL A 139 -2.16 5.20 10.32
CA VAL A 139 -1.07 4.76 9.44
C VAL A 139 -1.42 3.39 8.88
N TYR A 140 -1.20 3.21 7.58
CA TYR A 140 -1.50 2.00 6.83
C TYR A 140 -0.25 1.47 6.14
N ILE A 141 -0.22 0.17 5.89
CA ILE A 141 0.78 -0.51 5.06
C ILE A 141 0.10 -1.63 4.27
N SER A 142 0.61 -1.96 3.10
CA SER A 142 0.15 -3.12 2.35
C SER A 142 1.00 -4.36 2.63
N SER A 143 0.37 -5.52 2.49
CA SER A 143 1.06 -6.80 2.47
C SER A 143 0.51 -7.69 1.37
N PHE A 144 1.35 -8.56 0.82
CA PHE A 144 0.96 -9.56 -0.17
C PHE A 144 1.53 -10.94 0.16
N PHE A 145 0.97 -11.96 -0.48
CA PHE A 145 1.36 -13.36 -0.29
C PHE A 145 1.57 -14.05 -1.65
N ALA A 146 2.50 -14.99 -1.71
CA ALA A 146 2.86 -15.73 -2.91
C ALA A 146 3.07 -17.24 -2.66
N GLY A 147 2.69 -17.75 -1.49
CA GLY A 147 2.80 -19.18 -1.16
C GLY A 147 4.05 -19.54 -0.36
N ASN A 148 4.76 -18.55 0.19
CA ASN A 148 6.03 -18.78 0.89
C ASN A 148 5.86 -19.04 2.39
N MET A 149 4.68 -18.73 2.96
CA MET A 149 4.23 -19.15 4.29
C MET A 149 3.00 -20.08 4.19
N SER A 150 2.54 -20.64 5.30
CA SER A 150 1.17 -21.12 5.39
C SER A 150 0.21 -19.93 5.58
N PRO A 151 -1.10 -20.08 5.27
CA PRO A 151 -2.10 -19.05 5.59
C PRO A 151 -2.08 -18.62 7.06
N ASP A 152 -1.89 -19.57 7.99
CA ASP A 152 -1.75 -19.26 9.41
C ASP A 152 -0.47 -18.52 9.76
N GLY A 153 0.66 -18.90 9.17
CA GLY A 153 1.93 -18.19 9.37
C GLY A 153 1.89 -16.76 8.85
N TYR A 154 1.19 -16.55 7.73
CA TYR A 154 0.91 -15.22 7.19
C TYR A 154 -0.03 -14.41 8.09
N ARG A 155 -1.12 -15.02 8.57
CA ARG A 155 -2.01 -14.39 9.57
C ARG A 155 -1.23 -13.93 10.80
N GLN A 156 -0.37 -14.78 11.37
CA GLN A 156 0.45 -14.43 12.54
C GLN A 156 1.43 -13.28 12.26
N LEU A 157 2.04 -13.23 11.07
CA LEU A 157 2.85 -12.08 10.65
C LEU A 157 2.02 -10.80 10.71
N LEU A 158 0.80 -10.80 10.16
CA LEU A 158 -0.05 -9.62 10.15
C LEU A 158 -0.56 -9.24 11.54
N GLU A 159 -0.75 -10.19 12.45
CA GLU A 159 -1.06 -9.92 13.86
C GLU A 159 0.07 -9.14 14.54
N HIS A 160 1.32 -9.55 14.32
CA HIS A 160 2.48 -8.83 14.84
C HIS A 160 2.61 -7.43 14.25
N VAL A 161 2.37 -7.28 12.94
CA VAL A 161 2.35 -5.97 12.28
C VAL A 161 1.25 -5.08 12.88
N LYS A 162 0.03 -5.59 13.02
CA LYS A 162 -1.09 -4.85 13.63
C LYS A 162 -0.79 -4.42 15.07
N ALA A 163 -0.08 -5.25 15.84
CA ALA A 163 0.30 -4.94 17.22
C ALA A 163 1.26 -3.73 17.32
N THR A 164 1.90 -3.31 16.23
CA THR A 164 2.69 -2.06 16.19
C THR A 164 1.81 -0.80 16.14
N GLY A 165 0.50 -0.94 15.93
CA GLY A 165 -0.47 0.14 15.74
C GLY A 165 -0.67 0.56 14.27
N VAL A 166 0.07 -0.04 13.33
CA VAL A 166 -0.12 0.16 11.89
C VAL A 166 -1.26 -0.75 11.38
N ASN A 167 -2.17 -0.17 10.60
CA ASN A 167 -3.25 -0.90 9.96
C ASN A 167 -2.74 -1.60 8.69
N VAL A 168 -3.12 -2.86 8.47
CA VAL A 168 -2.65 -3.63 7.31
C VAL A 168 -3.76 -3.83 6.28
N TRP A 169 -3.47 -3.53 5.02
CA TRP A 169 -4.30 -3.95 3.89
C TRP A 169 -3.64 -5.10 3.14
N VAL A 170 -4.40 -6.16 2.88
CA VAL A 170 -3.89 -7.35 2.17
C VAL A 170 -4.24 -7.27 0.70
N GLN A 171 -3.25 -7.42 -0.17
CA GLN A 171 -3.45 -7.54 -1.61
C GLN A 171 -4.03 -8.91 -1.96
N ASP A 172 -5.03 -8.95 -2.83
CA ASP A 172 -5.75 -10.20 -3.15
C ASP A 172 -4.98 -11.16 -4.06
N GLY A 173 -3.82 -10.71 -4.57
CA GLY A 173 -2.90 -11.46 -5.44
C GLY A 173 -3.53 -11.91 -6.75
N SER A 174 -4.67 -11.33 -7.16
CA SER A 174 -5.40 -11.76 -8.36
C SER A 174 -4.77 -11.28 -9.66
N GLY A 175 -3.90 -10.28 -9.59
CA GLY A 175 -3.16 -9.72 -10.71
C GLY A 175 -1.86 -10.44 -11.00
N VAL A 176 -1.42 -11.36 -10.13
CA VAL A 176 -0.19 -12.13 -10.32
C VAL A 176 -0.47 -13.64 -10.35
N ASP A 177 0.13 -14.34 -11.30
CA ASP A 177 -0.08 -15.78 -11.52
C ASP A 177 0.81 -16.62 -10.59
N LYS A 178 0.69 -16.40 -9.26
CA LYS A 178 1.47 -17.10 -8.23
C LYS A 178 0.69 -18.20 -7.52
N LEU A 179 -0.61 -18.00 -7.34
CA LEU A 179 -1.50 -18.90 -6.60
C LEU A 179 -2.84 -19.05 -7.31
N THR A 180 -3.44 -20.23 -7.23
CA THR A 180 -4.81 -20.47 -7.73
C THR A 180 -5.83 -19.66 -6.94
N ALA A 181 -7.03 -19.45 -7.50
CA ALA A 181 -8.10 -18.73 -6.81
C ALA A 181 -8.43 -19.34 -5.43
N GLU A 182 -8.49 -20.67 -5.34
CA GLU A 182 -8.74 -21.39 -4.09
C GLU A 182 -7.62 -21.20 -3.06
N GLN A 183 -6.36 -21.18 -3.51
CA GLN A 183 -5.23 -20.91 -2.62
C GLN A 183 -5.31 -19.48 -2.08
N ARG A 184 -5.55 -18.48 -2.95
CA ARG A 184 -5.69 -17.07 -2.55
C ARG A 184 -6.82 -16.88 -1.55
N GLU A 185 -7.95 -17.54 -1.76
CA GLU A 185 -9.09 -17.49 -0.84
C GLU A 185 -8.73 -17.97 0.57
N ARG A 186 -7.92 -19.03 0.71
CA ARG A 186 -7.47 -19.50 2.04
C ARG A 186 -6.64 -18.45 2.80
N TYR A 187 -5.79 -17.69 2.09
CA TYR A 187 -5.04 -16.60 2.70
C TYR A 187 -5.97 -15.47 3.13
N LEU A 188 -6.90 -15.07 2.27
CA LEU A 188 -7.85 -13.99 2.57
C LEU A 188 -8.78 -14.36 3.73
N GLN A 189 -9.23 -15.63 3.80
CA GLN A 189 -10.02 -16.14 4.92
C GLN A 189 -9.26 -16.08 6.24
N ALA A 190 -7.99 -16.48 6.25
CA ALA A 190 -7.18 -16.44 7.46
C ALA A 190 -6.83 -15.01 7.91
N SER A 191 -6.62 -14.07 6.97
CA SER A 191 -6.01 -12.77 7.26
C SER A 191 -6.98 -11.59 7.25
N ALA A 192 -8.00 -11.61 6.39
CA ALA A 192 -8.79 -10.44 6.04
C ALA A 192 -10.31 -10.62 6.09
N ASP A 193 -10.82 -11.84 6.27
CA ASP A 193 -12.26 -12.12 6.41
C ASP A 193 -12.87 -11.49 7.68
N CYS A 194 -14.18 -11.59 7.81
CA CYS A 194 -14.98 -10.95 8.85
C CYS A 194 -14.96 -11.61 10.22
N GLN A 195 -14.10 -12.62 10.40
CA GLN A 195 -13.82 -13.17 11.71
C GLN A 195 -13.13 -12.12 12.60
N SER A 196 -13.52 -12.03 13.87
CA SER A 196 -12.97 -11.05 14.82
C SER A 196 -11.46 -11.18 15.04
N SER A 197 -10.90 -12.36 14.76
CA SER A 197 -9.46 -12.65 14.84
C SER A 197 -8.66 -12.24 13.61
N ALA A 198 -9.28 -11.96 12.46
CA ALA A 198 -8.55 -11.69 11.23
C ALA A 198 -7.86 -10.31 11.32
N PRO A 199 -6.51 -10.25 11.27
CA PRO A 199 -5.73 -9.06 11.62
C PRO A 199 -5.88 -7.91 10.62
N ALA A 200 -6.04 -8.20 9.33
CA ALA A 200 -6.06 -7.17 8.30
C ALA A 200 -7.25 -6.22 8.47
N SER A 201 -6.97 -4.94 8.23
CA SER A 201 -7.94 -3.85 8.24
C SER A 201 -8.76 -3.80 6.96
N GLY A 202 -8.34 -4.48 5.90
CA GLY A 202 -9.06 -4.55 4.63
C GLY A 202 -8.32 -5.31 3.53
N ILE A 203 -8.94 -5.33 2.35
CA ILE A 203 -8.42 -6.00 1.15
C ILE A 203 -8.18 -4.97 0.03
N VAL A 204 -7.04 -5.05 -0.63
CA VAL A 204 -6.76 -4.39 -1.91
C VAL A 204 -7.04 -5.37 -3.04
N TYR A 205 -8.06 -5.08 -3.85
CA TYR A 205 -8.38 -5.86 -5.05
C TYR A 205 -7.59 -5.32 -6.24
N GLU A 206 -6.77 -6.17 -6.84
CA GLU A 206 -5.98 -5.82 -8.03
C GLU A 206 -6.87 -5.81 -9.28
N LEU A 207 -6.92 -4.69 -9.99
CA LEU A 207 -7.69 -4.47 -11.21
C LEU A 207 -6.90 -4.79 -12.49
N PHE A 208 -5.71 -5.36 -12.34
CA PHE A 208 -4.79 -5.62 -13.43
C PHE A 208 -4.38 -7.08 -13.50
N VAL A 209 -3.73 -7.44 -14.59
CA VAL A 209 -3.00 -8.68 -14.77
C VAL A 209 -1.55 -8.32 -15.13
N ALA A 210 -0.61 -8.83 -14.35
CA ALA A 210 0.82 -8.65 -14.58
C ALA A 210 1.26 -9.41 -15.84
N GLY A 211 2.06 -8.74 -16.66
CA GLY A 211 2.70 -9.34 -17.82
C GLY A 211 3.77 -10.35 -17.43
N LYS A 212 4.05 -11.27 -18.35
CA LYS A 212 5.13 -12.26 -18.20
C LYS A 212 6.44 -11.64 -18.68
N GLY A 213 7.32 -11.26 -17.76
CA GLY A 213 8.61 -10.63 -18.10
C GLY A 213 9.48 -10.32 -16.89
N LYS A 214 10.73 -9.91 -17.14
CA LYS A 214 11.66 -9.43 -16.10
C LYS A 214 11.34 -8.01 -15.62
N THR A 215 10.73 -7.20 -16.49
CA THR A 215 10.21 -5.88 -16.17
C THR A 215 8.73 -6.00 -15.86
N PHE A 216 8.31 -5.38 -14.75
CA PHE A 216 6.89 -5.32 -14.43
C PHE A 216 6.14 -4.55 -15.53
N THR A 217 5.14 -5.20 -16.08
CA THR A 217 4.16 -4.60 -16.98
C THR A 217 2.80 -5.10 -16.51
N ALA A 218 1.74 -4.32 -16.73
CA ALA A 218 0.41 -4.71 -16.32
C ALA A 218 -0.62 -4.21 -17.33
N LYS A 219 -1.70 -4.98 -17.49
CA LYS A 219 -2.85 -4.61 -18.32
C LYS A 219 -4.11 -4.65 -17.45
N PRO A 220 -5.15 -3.87 -17.77
CA PRO A 220 -6.41 -3.99 -17.05
C PRO A 220 -6.97 -5.41 -17.17
N LYS A 221 -7.65 -5.87 -16.11
CA LYS A 221 -8.53 -7.04 -16.18
C LYS A 221 -9.71 -6.75 -17.13
N PRO A 222 -10.38 -7.78 -17.67
CA PRO A 222 -11.59 -7.58 -18.46
C PRO A 222 -12.66 -6.78 -17.68
N ASP A 223 -13.40 -5.90 -18.36
CA ASP A 223 -14.39 -5.00 -17.73
C ASP A 223 -15.41 -5.74 -16.85
N ALA A 224 -15.85 -6.94 -17.27
CA ALA A 224 -16.78 -7.76 -16.48
C ALA A 224 -16.16 -8.23 -15.15
N GLU A 225 -14.86 -8.55 -15.14
CA GLU A 225 -14.14 -8.92 -13.93
C GLU A 225 -13.94 -7.69 -13.02
N ILE A 226 -13.58 -6.54 -13.59
CA ILE A 226 -13.50 -5.27 -12.85
C ILE A 226 -14.84 -4.92 -12.22
N ALA A 227 -15.94 -5.02 -12.96
CA ALA A 227 -17.29 -4.77 -12.44
C ALA A 227 -17.63 -5.72 -11.26
N SER A 228 -17.26 -7.00 -11.36
CA SER A 228 -17.43 -7.97 -10.28
C SER A 228 -16.61 -7.60 -9.03
N LEU A 229 -15.35 -7.20 -9.20
CA LEU A 229 -14.51 -6.72 -8.08
C LEU A 229 -15.12 -5.46 -7.45
N LEU A 230 -15.56 -4.50 -8.27
CA LEU A 230 -16.19 -3.26 -7.81
C LEU A 230 -17.53 -3.49 -7.09
N ALA A 231 -18.22 -4.60 -7.35
CA ALA A 231 -19.43 -5.00 -6.64
C ALA A 231 -19.14 -5.63 -5.27
N LYS A 232 -17.93 -6.18 -5.04
CA LYS A 232 -17.53 -6.66 -3.71
C LYS A 232 -17.67 -5.52 -2.72
N ARG A 233 -18.19 -5.81 -1.52
CA ARG A 233 -18.31 -4.95 -0.33
C ARG A 233 -17.81 -5.74 0.87
N SER A 234 -17.01 -5.13 1.74
CA SER A 234 -16.69 -5.78 3.01
C SER A 234 -17.96 -5.77 3.85
N SER A 235 -18.36 -6.93 4.37
CA SER A 235 -19.59 -7.09 5.15
C SER A 235 -19.42 -6.76 6.64
N CYS A 236 -18.20 -6.46 7.10
CA CYS A 236 -17.86 -6.30 8.53
C CYS A 236 -17.12 -5.00 8.86
N GLY A 237 -17.28 -3.96 8.03
CA GLY A 237 -16.68 -2.66 8.29
C GLY A 237 -15.17 -2.59 8.05
N LYS A 238 -14.57 -3.63 7.46
CA LYS A 238 -13.19 -3.58 6.97
C LYS A 238 -13.10 -2.74 5.71
N ASP A 239 -11.93 -2.17 5.48
CA ASP A 239 -11.65 -1.41 4.28
C ASP A 239 -11.73 -2.30 3.05
N THR A 240 -12.01 -1.66 1.93
CA THR A 240 -11.75 -2.27 0.64
C THR A 240 -11.23 -1.22 -0.28
N LEU A 241 -10.17 -1.59 -0.97
CA LEU A 241 -9.44 -0.76 -1.88
C LEU A 241 -9.35 -1.47 -3.23
N TYR A 242 -9.08 -0.69 -4.26
CA TYR A 242 -8.83 -1.20 -5.60
C TYR A 242 -7.56 -0.59 -6.13
N PHE A 243 -6.76 -1.40 -6.81
CA PHE A 243 -5.46 -0.98 -7.32
C PHE A 243 -5.22 -1.49 -8.75
N SER A 244 -4.81 -0.68 -9.72
CA SER A 244 -4.72 0.79 -9.73
C SER A 244 -5.92 1.40 -10.46
N LEU A 245 -6.33 2.62 -10.09
CA LEU A 245 -7.51 3.27 -10.65
C LEU A 245 -7.44 3.60 -12.13
N ARG A 246 -6.23 3.72 -12.69
CA ARG A 246 -6.05 3.90 -14.13
C ARG A 246 -6.67 2.77 -14.96
N TYR A 247 -6.90 1.60 -14.36
CA TYR A 247 -7.54 0.46 -15.00
C TYR A 247 -9.08 0.50 -14.93
N LEU A 248 -9.68 1.50 -14.29
CA LEU A 248 -11.12 1.67 -14.32
C LEU A 248 -11.58 2.18 -15.70
N PRO A 249 -12.72 1.69 -16.23
CA PRO A 249 -13.25 2.18 -17.51
C PRO A 249 -13.46 3.70 -17.54
N VAL A 250 -13.87 4.29 -16.40
CA VAL A 250 -14.08 5.75 -16.26
C VAL A 250 -12.79 6.56 -16.29
N ALA A 251 -11.63 5.93 -16.12
CA ALA A 251 -10.32 6.58 -16.15
C ALA A 251 -9.64 6.51 -17.54
N HIS A 252 -10.22 5.80 -18.50
CA HIS A 252 -9.67 5.68 -19.85
C HIS A 252 -9.55 7.05 -20.51
N GLY A 253 -8.34 7.40 -20.96
CA GLY A 253 -8.04 8.70 -21.57
C GLY A 253 -7.90 9.86 -20.57
N ILE A 254 -8.01 9.59 -19.27
CA ILE A 254 -7.80 10.57 -18.19
C ILE A 254 -6.51 10.25 -17.42
N LEU A 255 -6.30 8.97 -17.11
CA LEU A 255 -5.09 8.44 -16.48
C LEU A 255 -4.38 7.53 -17.49
N GLU A 256 -3.09 7.75 -17.74
CA GLU A 256 -2.32 6.94 -18.68
C GLU A 256 -1.97 5.55 -18.11
N TYR A 257 -1.79 4.58 -19.01
CA TYR A 257 -1.34 3.21 -18.69
C TYR A 257 0.18 3.12 -18.60
#